data_AF-A0A7W9J4N5-F1
#
_entry.id   AF-A0A7W9J4N5-F1
#
_cell.length_a   1.000
_cell.length_b   1.000
_cell.length_c   1.000
_cell.angle_alpha   90.00
_cell.angle_beta   90.00
_cell.angle_gamma   90.00
#
_symmetry.space_group_name_H-M   'P 1'
#
loop_
_entity.id
_entity.type
_entity.pdbx_description
1 polymer ?
#
loop_
_entity_poly.entity_id
_entity_poly.type
_entity_poly.pdbx_seq_one_letter_code
_entity_poly.pdbx_strand_id
1 'polypeptide(L)'
;MTGRNSYDSGASGETQAAIKSLSAQIESLIAQHQANVKAMRGDATMTKVMDDYGAVEEKFNSAATEVQGIIKSLSSTLAEFDTHADTAFKAASKAVTDIGNT
;
A
#
# COMPACT_ATOMS: atom_id res chain seq x y z
N MET A 1 13.79 2.30 32.98
CA MET A 1 13.00 3.31 32.24
C MET A 1 12.63 2.72 30.89
N THR A 2 11.48 2.04 30.80
CA THR A 2 11.10 1.22 29.62
C THR A 2 9.74 1.67 29.05
N GLY A 3 9.42 2.97 29.18
CA GLY A 3 8.03 3.45 29.07
C GLY A 3 7.72 4.43 27.96
N ARG A 4 8.67 4.77 27.07
CA ARG A 4 8.41 5.73 25.97
C ARG A 4 8.93 5.29 24.59
N ASN A 5 9.95 4.45 24.51
CA ASN A 5 10.47 3.95 23.23
C ASN A 5 9.70 2.72 22.71
N SER A 6 8.89 2.10 23.57
CA SER A 6 8.14 0.86 23.29
C SER A 6 6.74 1.10 22.74
N TYR A 7 6.25 2.34 22.77
CA TYR A 7 4.83 2.66 22.56
C TYR A 7 4.45 2.93 21.10
N ASP A 8 5.40 2.97 20.17
CA ASP A 8 5.11 3.37 18.78
C ASP A 8 5.64 2.40 17.71
N SER A 9 6.67 1.60 17.98
CA SER A 9 7.18 0.64 16.98
C SER A 9 6.23 -0.55 16.75
N GLY A 10 5.57 -1.05 17.81
CA GLY A 10 4.55 -2.09 17.70
C GLY A 10 3.29 -1.62 16.98
N ALA A 11 2.79 -0.43 17.35
CA ALA A 11 1.62 0.18 16.71
C ALA A 11 1.90 0.56 15.24
N SER A 12 3.10 1.06 14.94
CA SER A 12 3.54 1.34 13.57
C SER A 12 3.68 0.05 12.75
N GLY A 13 4.23 -1.03 13.32
CA GLY A 13 4.32 -2.33 12.65
C GLY A 13 2.95 -2.95 12.33
N GLU A 14 2.00 -2.88 13.27
CA GLU A 14 0.61 -3.32 13.05
C GLU A 14 -0.08 -2.49 11.96
N THR A 15 0.09 -1.16 11.98
CA THR A 15 -0.46 -0.26 10.97
C THR A 15 0.12 -0.55 9.59
N GLN A 16 1.44 -0.76 9.48
CA GLN A 16 2.10 -1.15 8.24
C GLN A 16 1.59 -2.49 7.70
N ALA A 17 1.39 -3.48 8.57
CA ALA A 17 0.84 -4.78 8.17
C ALA A 17 -0.61 -4.64 7.65
N ALA A 18 -1.43 -3.84 8.34
CA ALA A 18 -2.80 -3.54 7.90
C ALA A 18 -2.82 -2.83 6.54
N ILE A 19 -1.95 -1.83 6.32
CA ILE A 19 -1.82 -1.14 5.05
C ILE A 19 -1.41 -2.10 3.93
N LYS A 20 -0.39 -2.94 4.15
CA LYS A 20 0.04 -3.96 3.16
C LYS A 20 -1.10 -4.92 2.81
N SER A 21 -1.85 -5.37 3.81
CA SER A 21 -3.00 -6.26 3.62
C SER A 21 -4.12 -5.58 2.82
N LEU A 22 -4.47 -4.33 3.14
CA LEU A 22 -5.50 -3.58 2.43
C LEU A 22 -5.09 -3.30 0.98
N SER A 23 -3.84 -2.91 0.75
CA SER A 23 -3.30 -2.71 -0.60
C SER A 23 -3.41 -3.97 -1.46
N ALA A 24 -3.05 -5.14 -0.92
CA ALA A 24 -3.16 -6.40 -1.64
C ALA A 24 -4.62 -6.76 -1.98
N GLN A 25 -5.56 -6.47 -1.06
CA GLN A 25 -6.99 -6.68 -1.31
C GLN A 25 -7.51 -5.75 -2.42
N ILE A 26 -7.09 -4.49 -2.42
CA ILE A 26 -7.47 -3.52 -3.47
C ILE A 26 -6.93 -3.95 -4.83
N GLU A 27 -5.66 -4.36 -4.92
CA GLU A 27 -5.06 -4.86 -6.15
C GLU A 27 -5.80 -6.10 -6.68
N SER A 28 -6.16 -7.02 -5.79
CA SER A 28 -6.95 -8.21 -6.15
C SER A 28 -8.33 -7.83 -6.68
N LEU A 29 -9.01 -6.86 -6.08
CA LEU A 29 -10.33 -6.40 -6.54
C LEU A 29 -10.26 -5.74 -7.91
N ILE A 30 -9.25 -4.90 -8.16
CA ILE A 30 -9.00 -4.29 -9.47
C ILE A 30 -8.78 -5.38 -10.52
N ALA A 31 -7.91 -6.35 -10.24
CA ALA A 31 -7.61 -7.43 -11.18
C ALA A 31 -8.85 -8.30 -11.47
N GLN A 32 -9.64 -8.61 -10.43
CA GLN A 32 -10.88 -9.37 -10.58
C GLN A 32 -11.91 -8.62 -11.43
N HIS A 33 -12.07 -7.32 -11.19
CA HIS A 33 -12.95 -6.49 -12.00
C HIS A 33 -12.53 -6.50 -13.48
N GLN A 34 -11.24 -6.31 -13.78
CA GLN A 34 -10.71 -6.35 -15.15
C GLN A 34 -10.97 -7.69 -15.85
N ALA A 35 -10.82 -8.81 -15.13
CA ALA A 35 -11.11 -10.14 -15.65
C ALA A 35 -12.60 -10.30 -16.00
N ASN A 36 -13.49 -9.82 -15.13
CA ASN A 36 -14.94 -9.87 -15.34
C ASN A 36 -15.35 -9.04 -16.56
N VAL A 37 -14.83 -7.82 -16.69
CA VAL A 37 -15.09 -6.94 -17.86
C VAL A 37 -14.64 -7.61 -19.14
N LYS A 38 -13.43 -8.21 -19.15
CA LYS A 38 -12.92 -8.92 -20.32
C LYS A 38 -13.81 -10.10 -20.71
N ALA A 39 -14.30 -10.86 -19.73
CA ALA A 39 -15.23 -11.96 -19.99
C ALA A 39 -16.55 -11.46 -20.58
N MET A 40 -17.12 -10.37 -20.03
CA MET A 40 -18.34 -9.75 -20.53
C MET A 40 -18.19 -9.20 -21.96
N ARG A 41 -17.06 -8.58 -22.29
CA ARG A 41 -16.79 -8.09 -23.66
C ARG A 41 -16.61 -9.21 -24.69
N GLY A 42 -16.33 -10.44 -24.25
CA GLY A 42 -16.28 -11.61 -25.12
C GLY A 42 -17.67 -12.13 -25.53
N ASP A 43 -18.74 -11.72 -24.83
CA ASP A 43 -20.11 -12.12 -25.13
C ASP A 43 -20.70 -11.24 -26.25
N ALA A 44 -20.83 -11.81 -27.45
CA ALA A 44 -21.28 -11.12 -28.66
C ALA A 44 -22.71 -10.54 -28.59
N THR A 45 -23.50 -10.86 -27.56
CA THR A 45 -24.89 -10.41 -27.41
C THR A 45 -25.04 -9.01 -26.81
N MET A 46 -23.96 -8.38 -26.33
CA MET A 46 -24.01 -7.12 -25.57
C MET A 46 -23.75 -5.82 -26.36
N THR A 47 -23.94 -5.81 -27.68
CA THR A 47 -23.45 -4.74 -28.58
C THR A 47 -23.90 -3.31 -28.20
N LYS A 48 -25.14 -3.11 -27.72
CA LYS A 48 -25.62 -1.78 -27.30
C LYS A 48 -25.17 -1.38 -25.89
N VAL A 49 -25.00 -2.35 -24.98
CA VAL A 49 -24.54 -2.09 -23.61
C VAL A 49 -23.04 -1.80 -23.60
N MET A 50 -22.27 -2.41 -24.51
CA MET A 50 -20.81 -2.27 -24.56
C MET A 50 -20.30 -0.86 -24.85
N ASP A 51 -21.00 -0.05 -25.65
CA ASP A 51 -20.56 1.32 -25.98
C ASP A 51 -20.75 2.27 -24.79
N ASP A 52 -21.94 2.26 -24.15
CA ASP A 52 -22.21 3.06 -22.95
C ASP A 52 -21.34 2.61 -21.76
N TYR A 53 -21.00 1.32 -21.70
CA TYR A 53 -20.17 0.73 -20.65
C TYR A 53 -18.67 0.98 -20.85
N GLY A 54 -18.21 1.19 -22.08
CA GLY A 54 -16.80 1.45 -22.39
C GLY A 54 -16.26 2.72 -21.74
N ALA A 55 -17.03 3.81 -21.75
CA ALA A 55 -16.64 5.07 -21.13
C ALA A 55 -16.61 5.00 -19.60
N VAL A 56 -17.46 4.16 -19.00
CA VAL A 56 -17.43 3.88 -17.56
C VAL A 56 -16.15 3.13 -17.21
N GLU A 57 -15.78 2.14 -18.03
CA GLU A 57 -14.60 1.32 -17.78
C GLU A 57 -13.28 2.00 -18.08
N GLU A 58 -13.26 2.98 -18.98
CA GLU A 58 -12.12 3.87 -19.12
C GLU A 58 -11.90 4.71 -17.85
N LYS A 59 -12.97 5.28 -17.27
CA LYS A 59 -12.89 6.01 -16.00
C LYS A 59 -12.46 5.10 -14.84
N PHE A 60 -12.99 3.89 -14.77
CA PHE A 60 -12.59 2.90 -13.76
C PHE A 60 -11.09 2.58 -13.89
N ASN A 61 -10.60 2.29 -15.09
CA ASN A 61 -9.18 1.97 -15.30
C ASN A 61 -8.26 3.15 -14.95
N SER A 62 -8.67 4.38 -15.24
CA SER A 62 -7.93 5.59 -14.83
C SER A 62 -7.84 5.66 -13.29
N ALA A 63 -8.99 5.54 -12.61
CA ALA A 63 -9.04 5.57 -11.15
C ALA A 63 -8.24 4.41 -10.51
N ALA A 64 -8.31 3.20 -11.09
CA ALA A 64 -7.54 2.05 -10.65
C ALA A 64 -6.02 2.31 -10.75
N THR A 65 -5.57 2.94 -11.84
CA THR A 65 -4.17 3.32 -12.04
C THR A 65 -3.72 4.34 -10.99
N GLU A 66 -4.55 5.34 -10.69
CA GLU A 66 -4.27 6.32 -9.63
C GLU A 66 -4.16 5.65 -8.26
N VAL A 67 -5.08 4.75 -7.93
CA VAL A 67 -5.07 3.98 -6.67
C VAL A 67 -3.81 3.14 -6.55
N GLN A 68 -3.40 2.44 -7.61
CA GLN A 68 -2.13 1.71 -7.65
C GLN A 68 -0.92 2.63 -7.43
N GLY A 69 -0.96 3.84 -8.00
CA GLY A 69 0.04 4.88 -7.77
C GLY A 69 0.13 5.29 -6.29
N ILE A 70 -1.03 5.53 -5.66
CA ILE A 70 -1.11 5.86 -4.23
C ILE A 70 -0.57 4.72 -3.37
N ILE A 71 -0.95 3.47 -3.65
CA ILE A 71 -0.45 2.27 -2.96
C ILE A 71 1.08 2.19 -3.05
N LYS A 72 1.64 2.43 -4.25
CA LYS A 72 3.09 2.41 -4.45
C LYS A 72 3.80 3.51 -3.67
N SER A 73 3.27 4.74 -3.70
CA SER A 73 3.81 5.86 -2.92
C SER A 73 3.76 5.57 -1.43
N LEU A 74 2.63 5.06 -0.93
CA LEU A 74 2.47 4.69 0.47
C LEU A 74 3.47 3.60 0.87
N SER A 75 3.66 2.57 0.05
CA SER A 75 4.67 1.53 0.30
C SER A 75 6.09 2.08 0.34
N SER A 76 6.42 3.06 -0.52
CA SER A 76 7.74 3.73 -0.52
C SER A 76 7.93 4.51 0.78
N THR A 77 6.93 5.32 1.16
CA THR A 77 6.97 6.10 2.40
C THR A 77 7.10 5.21 3.63
N LEU A 78 6.40 4.07 3.69
CA LEU A 78 6.55 3.11 4.79
C LEU A 78 7.97 2.52 4.86
N ALA A 79 8.58 2.20 3.72
CA ALA A 79 9.95 1.70 3.66
C ALA A 79 10.99 2.76 4.09
N GLU A 80 10.75 4.03 3.76
CA GLU A 80 11.57 5.16 4.22
C GLU A 80 11.47 5.33 5.75
N PHE A 81 10.27 5.27 6.32
CA PHE A 81 10.07 5.32 7.77
C PHE A 81 10.80 4.19 8.50
N ASP A 82 10.74 2.95 7.99
CA ASP A 82 11.48 1.81 8.57
C ASP A 82 12.99 2.07 8.58
N THR A 83 13.51 2.62 7.49
CA THR A 83 14.94 2.94 7.34
C THR A 83 15.37 4.04 8.31
N HIS A 84 14.55 5.08 8.48
CA HIS A 84 14.81 6.16 9.42
C HIS A 84 14.75 5.71 10.88
N ALA A 85 13.78 4.86 11.23
CA ALA A 85 13.65 4.29 12.57
C ALA A 85 14.85 3.42 12.94
N ASP A 86 15.31 2.55 12.02
CA ASP A 86 16.51 1.72 12.23
C ASP A 86 17.78 2.58 12.36
N THR A 87 17.90 3.63 11.54
CA THR A 87 19.02 4.58 11.60
C THR A 87 19.04 5.34 12.92
N ALA A 88 17.90 5.87 13.37
CA ALA A 88 17.76 6.56 14.63
C ALA A 88 18.04 5.64 15.82
N PHE A 89 17.58 4.39 15.77
CA PHE A 89 17.86 3.39 16.80
C PHE A 89 19.34 3.02 16.88
N LYS A 90 20.00 2.83 15.73
CA LYS A 90 21.45 2.57 15.67
C LYS A 90 22.25 3.75 16.19
N ALA A 91 21.90 4.98 15.81
CA ALA A 91 22.53 6.19 16.33
C ALA A 91 22.35 6.34 17.84
N ALA A 92 21.14 6.10 18.35
CA ALA A 92 20.85 6.14 19.78
C ALA A 92 21.58 5.03 20.55
N SER A 93 21.61 3.80 20.04
CA SER A 93 22.34 2.68 20.64
C SER A 93 23.85 2.93 20.67
N LYS A 94 24.39 3.55 19.62
CA LYS A 94 25.78 3.99 19.57
C LYS A 94 26.07 5.07 20.61
N ALA A 95 25.23 6.09 20.71
CA ALA A 95 25.40 7.17 21.68
C ALA A 95 25.36 6.66 23.13
N VAL A 96 24.49 5.69 23.44
CA VAL A 96 24.44 5.04 24.76
C VAL A 96 25.71 4.22 25.04
N THR A 97 26.21 3.48 24.04
CA THR A 97 27.44 2.69 24.18
C THR A 97 28.65 3.59 24.42
N ASP A 98 28.74 4.71 23.70
CA ASP A 98 29.83 5.68 23.83
C ASP A 98 29.81 6.35 25.22
N ILE A 99 28.63 6.61 25.82
CA ILE A 99 28.48 7.10 27.20
C ILE A 99 28.84 6.02 28.24
N GLY A 100 28.52 4.76 27.97
CA GLY A 100 28.83 3.65 28.89
C GLY A 100 30.32 3.26 28.91
N ASN A 101 31.09 3.69 27.91
CA ASN A 101 32.54 3.45 27.78
C ASN A 101 33.41 4.64 28.25
N THR A 102 32.81 5.68 28.84
CA THR A 102 33.49 6.77 29.57
C THR A 102 33.26 6.64 31.06
#